data_AF-A0A845ZJR9-F1
#
_entry.id   AF-A0A845ZJR9-F1
#
_cell.length_a   1.000
_cell.length_b   1.000
_cell.length_c   1.000
_cell.angle_alpha   90.00
_cell.angle_beta   90.00
_cell.angle_gamma   90.00
#
_symmetry.space_group_name_H-M   'P 1'
#
loop_
_entity.id
_entity.type
_entity.pdbx_description
1 polymer ?
#
loop_
_entity_poly.entity_id
_entity_poly.type
_entity_poly.pdbx_seq_one_letter_code
_entity_poly.pdbx_strand_id
1 'polypeptide(L)'
;PSALIITTPKPVLMGVTRSIIFLVPYGLMGVQLGALWKRRASWLLSISMGTLIGTIGFFFRFWLFSILLGEDLWVYVMTQVTGLLDWWFLKLGLLFQPSLFLVQTLAVVMIIINNAIYLFVVHIVALLMLDRLGNPIPRPPNWVKVLLDYD
;
A
#
# COMPACT_ATOMS: atom_id res chain seq x y z
N PRO A 1 -36.37 1.69 -26.83
CA PRO A 1 -35.19 1.06 -26.16
C PRO A 1 -34.01 2.01 -25.87
N SER A 2 -34.23 3.34 -25.82
CA SER A 2 -33.16 4.35 -25.87
C SER A 2 -33.11 5.30 -24.66
N ALA A 3 -33.71 4.91 -23.52
CA ALA A 3 -33.89 5.83 -22.37
C ALA A 3 -33.48 5.25 -21.01
N LEU A 4 -32.60 4.23 -20.94
CA LEU A 4 -32.26 3.58 -19.66
C LEU A 4 -30.79 3.70 -19.22
N ILE A 5 -29.95 4.48 -19.92
CA ILE A 5 -28.49 4.51 -19.64
C ILE A 5 -28.05 5.82 -18.92
N ILE A 6 -28.94 6.82 -18.78
CA ILE A 6 -28.50 8.19 -18.44
C ILE A 6 -28.65 8.55 -16.93
N THR A 7 -29.27 7.73 -16.08
CA THR A 7 -29.64 8.14 -14.71
C THR A 7 -28.73 7.69 -13.57
N THR A 8 -27.53 7.16 -13.83
CA THR A 8 -26.57 6.96 -12.72
C THR A 8 -25.40 7.95 -12.82
N PRO A 9 -25.35 9.00 -11.97
CA PRO A 9 -24.15 9.84 -11.84
C PRO A 9 -22.93 9.11 -11.23
N LYS A 10 -23.08 7.83 -10.88
CA LYS A 10 -22.08 7.00 -10.20
C LYS A 10 -20.75 6.81 -10.96
N PRO A 11 -20.69 6.63 -12.29
CA PRO A 11 -19.41 6.36 -12.97
C PRO A 11 -18.49 7.59 -13.02
N VAL A 12 -19.06 8.79 -13.22
CA VAL A 12 -18.29 10.04 -13.38
C VAL A 12 -17.77 10.55 -12.04
N LEU A 13 -18.57 10.41 -10.97
CA LEU A 13 -18.11 10.72 -9.60
C LEU A 13 -16.94 9.80 -9.18
N MET A 14 -17.05 8.50 -9.45
CA MET A 14 -16.01 7.52 -9.10
C MET A 14 -14.67 7.82 -9.78
N GLY A 15 -14.66 8.44 -10.97
CA GLY A 15 -13.43 8.84 -11.67
C GLY A 15 -12.67 9.98 -10.99
N VAL A 16 -13.36 11.07 -10.65
CA VAL A 16 -12.73 12.26 -10.01
C VAL A 16 -12.33 11.98 -8.56
N THR A 17 -13.19 11.25 -7.84
CA THR A 17 -12.94 10.83 -6.47
C THR A 17 -11.72 9.90 -6.40
N ARG A 18 -11.53 8.97 -7.35
CA ARG A 18 -10.31 8.15 -7.39
C ARG A 18 -9.04 9.00 -7.50
N SER A 19 -9.00 9.98 -8.41
CA SER A 19 -7.79 10.77 -8.69
C SER A 19 -7.28 11.60 -7.52
N ILE A 20 -8.15 12.32 -6.80
CA ILE A 20 -7.75 13.17 -5.65
C ILE A 20 -7.24 12.32 -4.48
N ILE A 21 -7.81 11.13 -4.31
CA ILE A 21 -7.50 10.21 -3.22
C ILE A 21 -6.15 9.50 -3.44
N PHE A 22 -5.70 9.36 -4.69
CA PHE A 22 -4.33 8.92 -4.97
C PHE A 22 -3.31 10.04 -4.75
N LEU A 23 -3.65 11.28 -5.07
CA LEU A 23 -2.71 12.40 -5.05
C LEU A 23 -2.21 12.74 -3.63
N VAL A 24 -3.09 12.73 -2.63
CA VAL A 24 -2.76 13.23 -1.27
C VAL A 24 -1.82 12.30 -0.49
N PRO A 25 -2.15 11.01 -0.26
CA PRO A 25 -1.29 10.14 0.54
C PRO A 25 0.02 9.81 -0.19
N TYR A 26 -0.02 9.55 -1.50
CA TYR A 26 1.19 9.22 -2.26
C TYR A 26 2.01 10.46 -2.63
N GLY A 27 1.38 11.61 -2.85
CA GLY A 27 2.10 12.87 -3.05
C GLY A 27 2.83 13.32 -1.79
N LEU A 28 2.18 13.24 -0.63
CA LEU A 28 2.82 13.58 0.65
C LEU A 28 3.94 12.60 1.00
N MET A 29 3.74 11.30 0.73
CA MET A 29 4.79 10.29 0.85
C MET A 29 5.96 10.56 -0.10
N GLY A 30 5.69 10.94 -1.35
CA GLY A 30 6.72 11.30 -2.33
C GLY A 30 7.53 12.54 -1.92
N VAL A 31 6.88 13.57 -1.38
CA VAL A 31 7.55 14.78 -0.87
C VAL A 31 8.40 14.47 0.36
N GLN A 32 7.88 13.65 1.29
CA GLN A 32 8.63 13.21 2.48
C GLN A 32 9.89 12.42 2.06
N LEU A 33 9.74 11.46 1.16
CA LEU A 33 10.85 10.65 0.66
C LEU A 33 11.87 11.52 -0.07
N GLY A 34 11.42 12.42 -0.95
CA GLY A 34 12.30 13.39 -1.62
C GLY A 34 13.06 14.30 -0.66
N ALA A 35 12.40 14.75 0.43
CA ALA A 35 13.04 15.56 1.47
C ALA A 35 14.08 14.75 2.27
N LEU A 36 13.81 13.48 2.57
CA LEU A 36 14.73 12.59 3.28
C LEU A 36 15.93 12.20 2.39
N TRP A 37 15.71 11.98 1.09
CA TRP A 37 16.77 11.74 0.12
C TRP A 37 17.69 12.96 -0.04
N LYS A 38 17.12 14.18 -0.11
CA LYS A 38 17.89 15.44 -0.10
C LYS A 38 18.77 15.57 1.15
N ARG A 39 18.32 15.05 2.29
CA ARG A 39 19.06 15.06 3.56
C ARG A 39 20.03 13.88 3.72
N ARG A 40 20.17 13.01 2.71
CA ARG A 40 20.99 11.78 2.75
C ARG A 40 20.69 10.89 3.98
N ALA A 41 19.42 10.82 4.39
CA ALA A 41 19.00 9.97 5.49
C ALA A 41 19.28 8.49 5.17
N SER A 42 19.55 7.68 6.21
CA SER A 42 19.77 6.25 6.01
C SER A 42 18.53 5.59 5.41
N TRP A 43 18.76 4.58 4.56
CA TRP A 43 17.69 3.83 3.89
C TRP A 43 16.65 3.29 4.89
N LEU A 44 17.11 2.79 6.04
CA LEU A 44 16.25 2.26 7.09
C LEU A 44 15.34 3.34 7.71
N LEU A 45 15.85 4.57 7.92
CA LEU A 45 15.08 5.70 8.45
C LEU A 45 14.05 6.19 7.43
N SER A 46 14.42 6.24 6.15
CA SER A 46 13.48 6.66 5.10
C SER A 46 12.35 5.65 4.92
N ILE A 47 12.66 4.36 4.96
CA ILE A 47 11.64 3.30 4.86
C ILE A 47 10.77 3.26 6.11
N SER A 48 11.33 3.34 7.33
CA SER A 48 10.52 3.28 8.55
C SER A 48 9.57 4.47 8.68
N MET A 49 10.07 5.68 8.46
CA MET A 49 9.27 6.91 8.51
C MET A 49 8.26 6.95 7.35
N GLY A 50 8.65 6.49 6.16
CA GLY A 50 7.74 6.34 5.03
C GLY A 50 6.66 5.30 5.30
N THR A 51 6.98 4.20 5.99
CA THR A 51 6.01 3.13 6.33
C THR A 51 4.99 3.64 7.33
N LEU A 52 5.41 4.39 8.35
CA LEU A 52 4.48 5.01 9.30
C LEU A 52 3.48 5.95 8.61
N ILE A 53 3.99 6.90 7.81
CA ILE A 53 3.12 7.83 7.06
C ILE A 53 2.25 7.09 6.05
N GLY A 54 2.82 6.09 5.35
CA GLY A 54 2.11 5.26 4.39
C GLY A 54 0.98 4.45 5.00
N THR A 55 1.20 3.87 6.19
CA THR A 55 0.18 3.10 6.89
C THR A 55 -0.96 4.01 7.36
N ILE A 56 -0.65 5.19 7.91
CA ILE A 56 -1.66 6.18 8.28
C ILE A 56 -2.44 6.65 7.05
N GLY A 57 -1.74 6.98 5.95
CA GLY A 57 -2.36 7.39 4.69
C GLY A 57 -3.21 6.28 4.06
N PHE A 58 -2.79 5.02 4.21
CA PHE A 58 -3.56 3.86 3.79
C PHE A 58 -4.87 3.76 4.58
N PHE A 59 -4.84 3.82 5.90
CA PHE A 59 -6.06 3.76 6.73
C PHE A 59 -7.01 4.92 6.44
N PHE A 60 -6.49 6.14 6.29
CA PHE A 60 -7.29 7.30 5.90
C PHE A 60 -8.00 7.07 4.56
N ARG A 61 -7.24 6.63 3.54
CA ARG A 61 -7.79 6.28 2.22
C ARG A 61 -8.82 5.16 2.33
N PHE A 62 -8.51 4.12 3.08
CA PHE A 62 -9.34 2.93 3.24
C PHE A 62 -10.70 3.29 3.83
N TRP A 63 -10.74 4.11 4.88
CA TRP A 63 -11.97 4.62 5.47
C TRP A 63 -12.72 5.56 4.55
N LEU A 64 -12.01 6.46 3.86
CA LEU A 64 -12.65 7.35 2.89
C LEU A 64 -13.31 6.56 1.76
N PHE A 65 -12.68 5.51 1.25
CA PHE A 65 -13.29 4.61 0.25
C PHE A 65 -14.50 3.87 0.79
N SER A 66 -14.45 3.41 2.04
CA SER A 66 -15.61 2.76 2.68
C SER A 66 -16.82 3.69 2.72
N ILE A 67 -16.61 4.97 3.10
CA ILE A 67 -17.68 5.99 3.12
C ILE A 67 -18.20 6.28 1.70
N LEU A 68 -17.31 6.42 0.73
CA LEU A 68 -17.66 6.78 -0.65
C LEU A 68 -18.40 5.67 -1.39
N LEU A 69 -18.06 4.41 -1.12
CA LEU A 69 -18.74 3.24 -1.66
C LEU A 69 -20.04 2.96 -0.90
N GLY A 70 -20.18 3.48 0.31
CA GLY A 70 -21.28 3.15 1.21
C GLY A 70 -21.22 1.70 1.73
N GLU A 71 -20.04 1.08 1.65
CA GLU A 71 -19.79 -0.30 2.03
C GLU A 71 -18.66 -0.38 3.05
N ASP A 72 -18.77 -1.27 4.03
CA ASP A 72 -17.69 -1.52 4.97
C ASP A 72 -16.61 -2.40 4.33
N LEU A 73 -15.57 -1.76 3.80
CA LEU A 73 -14.42 -2.44 3.22
C LEU A 73 -13.65 -3.28 4.24
N TRP A 74 -13.75 -2.96 5.53
CA TRP A 74 -13.10 -3.74 6.57
C TRP A 74 -13.71 -5.14 6.65
N VAL A 75 -15.04 -5.25 6.57
CA VAL A 75 -15.74 -6.54 6.50
C VAL A 75 -15.29 -7.33 5.28
N TYR A 76 -15.13 -6.67 4.13
CA TYR A 76 -14.61 -7.33 2.94
C TYR A 76 -13.19 -7.88 3.17
N VAL A 77 -12.27 -7.10 3.74
CA VAL A 77 -10.92 -7.58 4.08
C VAL A 77 -10.98 -8.77 5.04
N MET A 78 -11.81 -8.69 6.08
CA MET A 78 -11.99 -9.78 7.06
C MET A 78 -12.49 -11.07 6.41
N THR A 79 -13.47 -10.99 5.51
CA THR A 79 -13.97 -12.17 4.78
C THR A 79 -12.91 -12.78 3.87
N GLN A 80 -12.13 -11.97 3.15
CA GLN A 80 -11.03 -12.44 2.31
C GLN A 80 -9.94 -13.15 3.12
N VAL A 81 -9.53 -12.55 4.24
CA VAL A 81 -8.50 -13.13 5.12
C VAL A 81 -9.00 -14.41 5.79
N THR A 82 -10.27 -14.45 6.20
CA THR A 82 -10.90 -15.67 6.75
C THR A 82 -10.89 -16.78 5.71
N GLY A 83 -11.32 -16.51 4.47
CA GLY A 83 -11.30 -17.52 3.39
C GLY A 83 -9.90 -18.02 3.04
N LEU A 84 -8.89 -17.15 3.14
CA LEU A 84 -7.48 -17.52 2.92
C LEU A 84 -6.98 -18.43 4.05
N LEU A 85 -7.32 -18.12 5.30
CA LEU A 85 -7.01 -18.95 6.47
C LEU A 85 -7.70 -20.31 6.39
N ASP A 86 -8.99 -20.34 6.04
CA ASP A 86 -9.75 -21.57 5.85
C ASP A 86 -9.09 -22.45 4.78
N TRP A 87 -8.69 -21.86 3.65
CA TRP A 87 -7.98 -22.58 2.60
C TRP A 87 -6.63 -23.15 3.08
N TRP A 88 -5.87 -22.39 3.87
CA TRP A 88 -4.62 -22.86 4.48
C TRP A 88 -4.85 -24.00 5.48
N PHE A 89 -5.84 -23.87 6.37
CA PHE A 89 -6.18 -24.87 7.38
C PHE A 89 -6.67 -26.17 6.75
N LEU A 90 -7.51 -26.09 5.72
CA LEU A 90 -7.92 -27.25 4.94
C LEU A 90 -6.72 -27.97 4.32
N LYS A 91 -5.76 -27.21 3.77
CA LYS A 91 -4.57 -27.79 3.14
C LYS A 91 -3.59 -28.42 4.13
N LEU A 92 -3.59 -27.94 5.37
CA LEU A 92 -2.80 -28.47 6.48
C LEU A 92 -3.52 -29.58 7.26
N GLY A 93 -4.77 -29.91 6.90
CA GLY A 93 -5.59 -30.90 7.60
C GLY A 93 -6.04 -30.45 9.00
N LEU A 94 -6.00 -29.15 9.29
CA LEU A 94 -6.40 -28.58 10.57
C LEU A 94 -7.90 -28.28 10.54
N LEU A 95 -8.68 -29.00 11.35
CA LEU A 95 -10.12 -28.74 11.57
C LEU A 95 -10.33 -27.63 12.61
N PHE A 96 -9.55 -26.56 12.54
CA PHE A 96 -9.62 -25.44 13.48
C PHE A 96 -10.34 -24.27 12.83
N GLN A 97 -11.30 -23.64 13.54
CA GLN A 97 -11.94 -22.43 13.05
C GLN A 97 -11.04 -21.22 13.28
N PRO A 98 -10.82 -20.36 12.26
CA PRO A 98 -10.03 -19.14 12.43
C PRO A 98 -10.70 -18.22 13.46
N SER A 99 -9.96 -17.90 14.53
CA SER A 99 -10.46 -16.98 15.56
C SER A 99 -10.47 -15.54 15.03
N LEU A 100 -11.42 -14.73 15.49
CA LEU A 100 -11.53 -13.33 15.07
C LEU A 100 -10.22 -12.55 15.30
N PHE A 101 -9.54 -12.81 16.43
CA PHE A 101 -8.27 -12.17 16.76
C PHE A 101 -7.16 -12.53 15.77
N LEU A 102 -7.08 -13.80 15.35
CA LEU A 102 -6.11 -14.26 14.35
C LEU A 102 -6.36 -13.59 12.99
N VAL A 103 -7.62 -13.55 12.55
CA VAL A 103 -8.01 -12.92 11.28
C VAL A 103 -7.66 -11.42 11.29
N GLN A 104 -8.01 -10.70 12.36
CA GLN A 104 -7.71 -9.26 12.46
C GLN A 104 -6.21 -8.99 12.46
N THR A 105 -5.45 -9.77 13.24
CA THR A 105 -3.98 -9.64 13.30
C THR A 105 -3.36 -9.89 11.93
N LEU A 106 -3.78 -10.96 11.25
CA LEU A 106 -3.29 -11.29 9.92
C LEU A 106 -3.65 -10.22 8.89
N ALA A 107 -4.88 -9.69 8.93
CA ALA A 107 -5.32 -8.61 8.04
C ALA A 107 -4.42 -7.38 8.18
N VAL A 108 -4.14 -6.94 9.40
CA VAL A 108 -3.26 -5.78 9.67
C VAL A 108 -1.82 -6.08 9.20
N VAL A 109 -1.30 -7.26 9.50
CA VAL A 109 0.04 -7.67 9.06
C VAL A 109 0.15 -7.67 7.53
N MET A 110 -0.85 -8.21 6.82
CA MET A 110 -0.88 -8.20 5.35
C MET A 110 -0.88 -6.77 4.79
N ILE A 111 -1.63 -5.85 5.40
CA ILE A 111 -1.64 -4.43 5.00
C ILE A 111 -0.25 -3.82 5.18
N ILE A 112 0.39 -4.05 6.33
CA ILE A 112 1.73 -3.52 6.63
C ILE A 112 2.76 -4.07 5.64
N ILE A 113 2.76 -5.39 5.39
CA ILE A 113 3.67 -6.03 4.44
C ILE A 113 3.46 -5.48 3.04
N ASN A 114 2.20 -5.32 2.59
CA ASN A 114 1.92 -4.75 1.28
C ASN A 114 2.46 -3.32 1.13
N ASN A 115 2.27 -2.48 2.16
CA ASN A 115 2.78 -1.12 2.18
C ASN A 115 4.32 -1.09 2.20
N ALA A 116 4.97 -1.98 2.95
CA ALA A 116 6.42 -2.10 2.99
C ALA A 116 7.01 -2.52 1.63
N ILE A 117 6.39 -3.49 0.95
CA ILE A 117 6.78 -3.92 -0.40
C ILE A 117 6.64 -2.74 -1.39
N TYR A 118 5.51 -2.03 -1.34
CA TYR A 118 5.29 -0.85 -2.18
C TYR A 118 6.40 0.19 -2.00
N LEU A 119 6.71 0.55 -0.76
CA LEU A 119 7.77 1.51 -0.43
C LEU A 119 9.15 1.07 -0.88
N PHE A 120 9.44 -0.23 -0.75
CA PHE A 120 10.69 -0.81 -1.20
C PHE A 120 10.85 -0.68 -2.73
N VAL A 121 9.81 -1.02 -3.48
CA VAL A 121 9.79 -0.86 -4.94
C VAL A 121 9.97 0.61 -5.33
N VAL A 122 9.28 1.54 -4.67
CA VAL A 122 9.44 2.97 -4.91
C VAL A 122 10.88 3.43 -4.67
N HIS A 123 11.56 2.95 -3.64
CA HIS A 123 12.97 3.27 -3.39
C HIS A 123 13.90 2.74 -4.48
N ILE A 124 13.67 1.53 -4.98
CA ILE A 124 14.46 0.97 -6.09
C ILE A 124 14.26 1.80 -7.36
N VAL A 125 13.02 2.08 -7.73
CA VAL A 125 12.72 2.87 -8.93
C VAL A 125 13.33 4.26 -8.82
N ALA A 126 13.21 4.91 -7.66
CA ALA A 126 13.82 6.21 -7.43
C ALA A 126 15.34 6.17 -7.51
N LEU A 127 16.01 5.16 -6.93
CA LEU A 127 17.45 4.98 -7.04
C LEU A 127 17.88 4.90 -8.52
N LEU A 128 17.25 4.03 -9.31
CA LEU A 128 17.59 3.83 -10.73
C LEU A 128 17.31 5.07 -11.58
N MET A 129 16.23 5.81 -11.30
CA MET A 129 15.89 7.02 -12.04
C MET A 129 16.78 8.20 -11.67
N LEU A 130 17.05 8.44 -10.38
CA LEU A 130 17.83 9.59 -9.93
C LEU A 130 19.33 9.40 -10.16
N ASP A 131 19.85 8.16 -10.09
CA ASP A 131 21.26 7.90 -10.44
C ASP A 131 21.50 8.18 -11.92
N ARG A 132 20.52 7.91 -12.81
CA ARG A 132 20.58 8.33 -14.22
C ARG A 132 20.53 9.83 -14.43
N LEU A 133 19.96 10.59 -13.48
CA LEU A 133 19.87 12.05 -13.52
C LEU A 133 21.07 12.74 -12.83
N GLY A 134 22.05 11.98 -12.33
CA GLY A 134 23.25 12.50 -11.69
C GLY A 134 23.02 13.10 -10.30
N ASN A 135 21.87 12.83 -9.66
CA ASN A 135 21.58 13.29 -8.30
C ASN A 135 21.58 12.10 -7.33
N PRO A 136 22.74 11.78 -6.71
CA PRO A 136 22.88 10.54 -5.95
C PRO A 136 22.00 10.54 -4.70
N ILE A 137 21.07 9.60 -4.65
CA ILE A 137 20.31 9.25 -3.45
C ILE A 137 21.25 8.52 -2.46
N PRO A 138 20.99 8.55 -1.14
CA PRO A 138 21.66 7.66 -0.18
C PRO A 138 21.79 6.22 -0.70
N ARG A 139 23.04 5.70 -0.68
CA ARG A 139 23.39 4.39 -1.24
C ARG A 139 22.60 3.26 -0.57
N PRO A 140 22.14 2.26 -1.35
CA PRO A 140 21.39 1.14 -0.81
C PRO A 140 22.25 0.25 0.10
N PRO A 141 21.63 -0.46 1.06
CA PRO A 141 22.34 -1.43 1.89
C PRO A 141 22.82 -2.64 1.06
N ASN A 142 23.85 -3.34 1.55
CA ASN A 142 24.55 -4.38 0.79
C ASN A 142 23.62 -5.49 0.25
N TRP A 143 22.60 -5.89 1.00
CA TRP A 143 21.64 -6.90 0.55
C TRP A 143 20.79 -6.46 -0.65
N VAL A 144 20.54 -5.15 -0.81
CA VAL A 144 19.84 -4.60 -1.98
C VAL A 144 20.78 -4.51 -3.17
N LYS A 145 22.06 -4.17 -2.95
CA LYS A 145 23.06 -4.15 -4.02
C LYS A 145 23.24 -5.52 -4.67
N VAL A 146 23.30 -6.57 -3.86
CA VAL A 146 23.38 -7.96 -4.34
C VAL A 146 22.13 -8.35 -5.14
N LEU A 147 20.94 -7.87 -4.75
CA LEU A 147 19.71 -8.12 -5.49
C LEU A 147 19.67 -7.39 -6.84
N LEU A 148 20.25 -6.20 -6.92
CA LEU A 148 20.22 -5.32 -8.10
C LEU A 148 21.46 -5.44 -8.98
N ASP A 149 22.42 -6.28 -8.61
CA ASP A 149 23.76 -6.37 -9.22
C ASP A 149 24.40 -4.97 -9.40
N TYR A 150 24.34 -4.20 -8.30
CA TYR A 150 24.68 -2.78 -8.30
C TYR A 150 26.13 -2.58 -7.82
N ASP A 151 27.03 -2.28 -8.76
CA ASP A 151 28.47 -2.02 -8.52
C ASP A 151 28.75 -0.69 -7.79
#